data_AF-A0A9Y2NHP4-F1
#
_entry.id   AF-A0A9Y2NHP4-F1
#
_cell.length_a   1.000
_cell.length_b   1.000
_cell.length_c   1.000
_cell.angle_alpha   90.00
_cell.angle_beta   90.00
_cell.angle_gamma   90.00
#
_symmetry.space_group_name_H-M   'P 1'
#
loop_
_entity.id
_entity.type
_entity.pdbx_description
1 polymer ?
#
loop_
_entity_poly.entity_id
_entity_poly.type
_entity_poly.pdbx_seq_one_letter_code
_entity_poly.pdbx_strand_id
1 'polypeptide(L)'
;MGIIRKSLMLGTGGLVSGSSKKQRVAKKSLRELQAQTRLQQQALKQQAEAPAAPAPAPVGPPAGWYPSPTQDGVTQWWDGAKWTEHVQPTS
;
A
#
# COMPACT_ATOMS: atom_id res chain seq x y z
N MET A 1 -8.36 -28.38 -31.08
CA MET A 1 -7.54 -29.57 -30.74
C MET A 1 -7.09 -29.40 -29.29
N GLY A 2 -7.69 -29.98 -28.26
CA GLY A 2 -8.22 -31.34 -28.14
C GLY A 2 -7.18 -32.24 -27.46
N ILE A 3 -6.76 -31.90 -26.23
CA ILE A 3 -5.86 -32.75 -25.43
C ILE A 3 -6.68 -33.58 -24.44
N ILE A 4 -6.31 -34.84 -24.41
CA ILE A 4 -7.08 -36.02 -24.06
C ILE A 4 -6.59 -36.57 -22.70
N ARG A 5 -7.57 -36.94 -21.85
CA ARG A 5 -7.59 -38.02 -20.84
C ARG A 5 -6.60 -37.99 -19.65
N LYS A 6 -7.21 -38.01 -18.45
CA LYS A 6 -7.09 -39.18 -17.57
C LYS A 6 -8.47 -39.52 -16.99
N SER A 7 -9.08 -40.56 -17.54
CA SER A 7 -10.14 -41.31 -16.88
C SER A 7 -9.46 -42.47 -16.16
N LEU A 8 -9.76 -42.68 -14.88
CA LEU A 8 -9.85 -44.02 -14.31
C LEU A 8 -10.75 -43.96 -13.07
N MET A 9 -11.93 -44.56 -13.21
CA MET A 9 -12.74 -45.05 -12.09
C MET A 9 -12.04 -46.22 -11.38
N LEU A 10 -12.68 -46.72 -10.32
CA LEU A 10 -12.43 -47.96 -9.55
C LEU A 10 -11.58 -47.71 -8.27
N GLY A 11 -12.02 -48.07 -7.06
CA GLY A 11 -13.21 -48.80 -6.66
C GLY A 11 -13.22 -49.07 -5.15
N THR A 12 -14.25 -49.82 -4.74
CA THR A 12 -14.27 -50.76 -3.60
C THR A 12 -13.99 -50.20 -2.21
N GLY A 13 -15.07 -50.20 -1.41
CA GLY A 13 -14.95 -50.14 0.03
C GLY A 13 -14.14 -51.30 0.61
N GLY A 14 -13.78 -51.09 1.88
CA GLY A 14 -13.27 -52.13 2.75
C GLY A 14 -11.93 -51.78 3.36
N LEU A 15 -11.95 -51.61 4.68
CA LEU A 15 -10.87 -51.96 5.62
C LEU A 15 -9.57 -51.12 5.47
N VAL A 16 -8.87 -50.68 6.50
CA VAL A 16 -8.75 -51.11 7.89
C VAL A 16 -7.82 -50.07 8.55
N SER A 17 -8.02 -49.80 9.84
CA SER A 17 -7.06 -49.20 10.80
C SER A 17 -5.80 -48.53 10.22
N GLY A 18 -5.72 -47.19 10.31
CA GLY A 18 -4.47 -46.47 10.05
C GLY A 18 -4.53 -44.94 10.00
N SER A 19 -5.56 -44.28 10.54
CA SER A 19 -5.69 -42.82 10.49
C SER A 19 -5.26 -42.16 11.79
N SER A 20 -3.98 -41.83 11.96
CA SER A 20 -3.60 -40.91 13.06
C SER A 20 -2.30 -40.11 12.92
N LYS A 21 -1.39 -40.45 12.01
CA LYS A 21 -0.22 -39.58 11.73
C LYS A 21 -0.52 -38.51 10.68
N LYS A 22 -1.12 -38.89 9.55
CA LYS A 22 -1.42 -37.96 8.44
C LYS A 22 -2.39 -36.85 8.85
N GLN A 23 -3.37 -37.18 9.70
CA GLN A 23 -4.36 -36.20 10.19
C GLN A 23 -3.75 -35.19 11.18
N ARG A 24 -2.75 -35.59 11.98
CA ARG A 24 -2.02 -34.69 12.89
C ARG A 24 -1.04 -33.79 12.13
N VAL A 25 -0.34 -34.34 11.14
CA VAL A 25 0.55 -33.57 10.26
C VAL A 25 -0.25 -32.58 9.40
N ALA A 26 -1.41 -32.97 8.85
CA ALA A 26 -2.30 -32.10 8.08
C ALA A 26 -2.93 -30.97 8.92
N LYS A 27 -3.25 -31.22 10.20
CA LYS A 27 -3.72 -30.16 11.12
C LYS A 27 -2.59 -29.23 11.56
N LYS A 28 -1.39 -29.77 11.77
CA LYS A 28 -0.20 -28.97 12.11
C LYS A 28 0.17 -28.03 10.95
N SER A 29 0.15 -28.54 9.71
CA SER A 29 0.43 -27.73 8.53
C SER A 29 -0.60 -26.62 8.32
N LEU A 30 -1.88 -26.84 8.62
CA LEU A 30 -2.90 -25.79 8.55
C LEU A 30 -2.65 -24.66 9.56
N ARG A 31 -2.24 -24.99 10.79
CA ARG A 31 -1.88 -24.00 11.81
C ARG A 31 -0.64 -23.20 11.41
N GLU A 32 0.35 -23.86 10.83
CA GLU A 32 1.57 -23.21 10.32
C GLU A 32 1.25 -22.27 9.15
N LEU A 33 0.40 -22.69 8.22
CA LEU A 33 -0.10 -21.84 7.12
C LEU A 33 -0.86 -20.61 7.64
N GLN A 34 -1.76 -20.81 8.61
CA GLN A 34 -2.49 -19.69 9.23
C GLN A 34 -1.57 -18.73 9.98
N ALA A 35 -0.54 -19.25 10.67
CA ALA A 35 0.46 -18.43 11.34
C ALA A 35 1.26 -17.60 10.33
N GLN A 36 1.69 -18.20 9.22
CA GLN A 36 2.38 -17.50 8.14
C GLN A 36 1.50 -16.40 7.53
N THR A 37 0.23 -16.69 7.24
CA THR A 37 -0.71 -15.69 6.71
C THR A 37 -0.91 -14.54 7.71
N ARG A 38 -1.02 -14.82 9.01
CA ARG A 38 -1.18 -13.78 10.03
C ARG A 38 0.04 -12.85 10.11
N LEU A 39 1.24 -13.40 10.05
CA LEU A 39 2.48 -12.60 10.02
C LEU A 39 2.54 -11.73 8.77
N GLN A 40 2.13 -12.26 7.63
CA GLN A 40 2.10 -11.52 6.37
C GLN A 40 1.09 -10.36 6.42
N GLN A 41 -0.11 -10.59 6.96
CA GLN A 41 -1.10 -9.53 7.18
C GLN A 41 -0.62 -8.47 8.17
N GLN A 42 0.09 -8.87 9.24
CA GLN A 42 0.66 -7.93 10.19
C GLN A 42 1.75 -7.05 9.56
N ALA A 43 2.62 -7.61 8.73
CA ALA A 43 3.64 -6.84 8.01
C ALA A 43 3.01 -5.83 7.03
N LEU A 44 1.98 -6.25 6.28
CA LEU A 44 1.21 -5.37 5.40
C LEU A 44 0.54 -4.23 6.17
N LYS A 45 -0.05 -4.53 7.34
CA LYS A 45 -0.65 -3.51 8.20
C LYS A 45 0.40 -2.53 8.74
N GLN A 46 1.56 -3.02 9.16
CA GLN A 46 2.66 -2.15 9.61
C GLN A 46 3.20 -1.26 8.49
N GLN A 47 3.23 -1.74 7.25
CA GLN A 47 3.61 -0.93 6.09
C GLN A 47 2.57 0.14 5.76
N ALA A 48 1.27 -0.17 5.88
CA ALA A 48 0.19 0.78 5.67
C ALA A 48 0.08 1.82 6.81
N GLU A 49 0.45 1.42 8.02
CA GLU A 49 0.41 2.27 9.22
C GLU A 49 1.76 2.91 9.54
N ALA A 50 2.74 2.77 8.65
CA ALA A 50 3.90 3.64 8.67
C ALA A 50 3.35 5.07 8.61
N PRO A 51 3.72 5.95 9.56
CA PRO A 51 3.17 7.30 9.60
C PRO A 51 3.45 7.92 8.25
N ALA A 52 2.39 8.28 7.52
CA ALA A 52 2.48 9.04 6.29
C ALA A 52 3.42 10.19 6.61
N ALA A 53 4.63 10.16 6.04
CA ALA A 53 5.64 11.16 6.31
C ALA A 53 4.95 12.52 6.14
N PRO A 54 5.06 13.43 7.12
CA PRO A 54 4.39 14.72 7.01
C PRO A 54 4.79 15.31 5.66
N ALA A 55 3.78 15.71 4.88
CA ALA A 55 4.02 16.31 3.57
C ALA A 55 5.14 17.35 3.70
N PRO A 56 6.13 17.38 2.79
CA PRO A 56 7.26 18.28 2.93
C PRO A 56 6.72 19.68 3.15
N ALA A 57 7.10 20.30 4.27
CA ALA A 57 6.75 21.68 4.54
C ALA A 57 7.21 22.51 3.33
N PRO A 58 6.38 23.46 2.84
CA PRO A 58 6.78 24.28 1.71
C PRO A 58 8.09 24.99 2.07
N VAL A 59 9.18 24.62 1.39
CA VAL A 59 10.53 25.20 1.55
C VAL A 59 10.64 26.58 0.87
N GLY A 60 9.51 27.27 0.76
CA GLY A 60 9.40 28.54 0.06
C GLY A 60 9.67 29.74 0.97
N PRO A 61 9.81 30.93 0.37
CA PRO A 61 9.79 32.18 1.11
C PRO A 61 8.52 32.29 1.98
N PRO A 62 8.60 32.97 3.13
CA PRO A 62 7.42 33.21 3.96
C PRO A 62 6.38 34.04 3.19
N ALA A 63 5.12 33.92 3.59
CA ALA A 63 4.04 34.70 2.98
C ALA A 63 4.32 36.20 3.08
N GLY A 64 4.21 36.92 1.96
CA GLY A 64 4.65 38.31 1.86
C GLY A 64 4.55 38.89 0.46
N TRP A 65 4.89 40.17 0.34
CA TRP A 65 4.95 40.91 -0.91
C TRP A 65 6.33 40.78 -1.56
N TYR A 66 6.39 40.27 -2.79
CA TYR A 66 7.64 40.10 -3.54
C TYR A 66 7.54 40.69 -4.97
N PRO A 67 8.65 41.17 -5.55
CA PRO A 67 8.64 41.75 -6.90
C PRO A 67 8.16 40.73 -7.95
N SER A 68 7.25 41.14 -8.84
CA SER A 68 6.78 40.26 -9.91
C SER A 68 7.84 40.14 -11.01
N PRO A 69 8.22 38.93 -11.45
CA PRO A 69 9.14 38.76 -12.58
C PRO A 69 8.49 39.08 -13.93
N THR A 70 7.17 39.19 -13.98
CA THR A 70 6.41 39.38 -15.23
C THR A 70 6.08 40.86 -15.49
N GLN A 71 6.05 41.69 -14.44
CA GLN A 71 5.68 43.09 -14.53
C GLN A 71 6.63 43.95 -13.70
N ASP A 72 7.43 44.76 -14.39
CA ASP A 72 8.28 45.76 -13.75
C ASP A 72 7.43 46.80 -13.02
N GLY A 73 7.84 47.13 -11.79
CA GLY A 73 7.15 48.12 -10.95
C GLY A 73 5.93 47.58 -10.20
N VAL A 74 5.72 46.26 -10.16
CA VAL A 74 4.59 45.64 -9.44
C VAL A 74 5.10 44.59 -8.47
N THR A 75 4.49 44.55 -7.29
CA THR A 75 4.75 43.55 -6.24
C THR A 75 3.54 42.62 -6.15
N GLN A 76 3.78 41.30 -6.14
CA GLN A 76 2.74 40.26 -6.04
C GLN A 76 2.79 39.60 -4.66
N TRP A 77 1.63 39.20 -4.14
CA TRP A 77 1.56 38.50 -2.86
C TRP A 77 1.82 37.00 -3.03
N TRP A 78 2.77 36.49 -2.25
CA TRP A 78 3.09 35.06 -2.08
C TRP A 78 2.41 34.53 -0.81
N ASP A 79 1.69 33.41 -0.92
CA ASP A 79 0.99 32.80 0.24
C ASP A 79 1.84 31.78 1.02
N GLY A 80 3.11 31.60 0.63
CA GLY A 80 4.01 30.58 1.18
C GLY A 80 4.13 29.32 0.31
N ALA A 81 3.20 29.11 -0.63
CA ALA A 81 3.20 27.97 -1.55
C ALA A 81 3.03 28.37 -3.02
N LYS A 82 2.31 29.46 -3.30
CA LYS A 82 2.01 29.97 -4.64
C LYS A 82 1.83 31.49 -4.64
N TRP A 83 1.97 32.06 -5.83
CA TRP A 83 1.59 33.44 -6.09
C TRP A 83 0.07 33.57 -6.10
N THR A 84 -0.44 34.61 -5.46
CA THR A 84 -1.87 34.94 -5.48
C THR A 84 -2.16 36.05 -6.49
N GLU A 85 -3.43 36.32 -6.74
CA GLU A 85 -3.86 37.38 -7.66
C GLU A 85 -3.73 38.79 -7.08
N HIS A 86 -3.32 38.92 -5.81
CA HIS A 86 -3.08 40.23 -5.22
C HIS A 86 -1.76 40.81 -5.74
N VAL A 87 -1.89 41.94 -6.43
CA VAL A 87 -0.78 42.73 -6.96
C VAL A 87 -0.95 44.19 -6.55
N GLN A 88 0.16 44.85 -6.23
CA GLN A 88 0.16 46.27 -5.88
C GLN A 88 1.33 46.98 -6.58
N PRO A 89 1.16 48.26 -6.97
CA PRO A 89 2.26 49.04 -7.52
C PRO A 89 3.36 49.20 -6.47
N THR A 90 4.62 49.07 -6.90
CA THR A 90 5.75 49.52 -6.08
C THR A 90 5.75 51.05 -6.13
N SER A 91 5.59 51.69 -4.97
CA SER A 91 5.57 53.16 -4.87
C SER A 91 6.95 53.78 -5.03
#